data_AF-A0A1V5ILT2-F1
#
_entry.id   AF-A0A1V5ILT2-F1
#
_cell.length_a   1.000
_cell.length_b   1.000
_cell.length_c   1.000
_cell.angle_alpha   90.00
_cell.angle_beta   90.00
_cell.angle_gamma   90.00
#
_symmetry.space_group_name_H-M   'P 1'
#
loop_
_entity.id
_entity.type
_entity.pdbx_description
1 polymer ?
#
loop_
_entity_poly.entity_id
_entity_poly.type
_entity_poly.pdbx_seq_one_letter_code
_entity_poly.pdbx_strand_id
1 'polypeptide(L)' 'MLRRGDRLLGVECKRLDAPRMTPSIRIALEDLGLERVVVLYPGERRYPLTDRVEAVPLDHLAGEQPLFDA' A
#
# COMPACT_ATOMS: atom_id res chain seq x y z
N MET A 1 9.31 3.72 1.05
CA MET A 1 9.42 3.59 -0.41
C MET A 1 10.36 2.45 -0.73
N LEU A 2 10.05 1.65 -1.74
CA LEU A 2 10.84 0.52 -2.22
C LEU A 2 11.11 0.73 -3.72
N ARG A 3 12.25 0.22 -4.23
CA ARG A 3 12.59 0.23 -5.64
C ARG A 3 12.78 -1.19 -6.16
N ARG A 4 12.12 -1.55 -7.26
CA ARG A 4 12.27 -2.84 -7.96
C ARG A 4 12.50 -2.58 -9.45
N GLY A 5 13.75 -2.66 -9.90
CA GLY A 5 14.12 -2.13 -11.21
C GLY A 5 13.81 -0.62 -11.25
N ASP A 6 13.05 -0.18 -12.24
CA ASP A 6 12.60 1.22 -12.38
C ASP A 6 11.28 1.54 -11.70
N ARG A 7 10.65 0.54 -11.07
CA ARG A 7 9.38 0.70 -10.36
C ARG A 7 9.63 1.24 -8.97
N LEU A 8 8.99 2.37 -8.63
CA LEU A 8 8.96 2.92 -7.28
C LEU A 8 7.63 2.57 -6.61
N LEU A 9 7.69 1.96 -5.43
CA LEU A 9 6.53 1.43 -4.70
C LEU A 9 6.44 2.07 -3.30
N GLY A 10 5.24 2.43 -2.87
CA GLY A 10 4.97 2.98 -1.54
C GLY A 10 4.42 1.94 -0.58
N VAL A 11 4.84 1.98 0.68
CA VAL A 11 4.23 1.23 1.77
C VAL A 11 3.92 2.22 2.89
N GLU A 12 2.67 2.24 3.35
CA GLU A 12 2.23 3.03 4.50
C GLU A 12 1.64 2.11 5.57
N CYS A 13 2.13 2.18 6.80
CA CYS A 13 1.60 1.38 7.90
C CYS A 13 0.67 2.23 8.76
N LYS A 14 -0.59 1.80 8.91
CA LYS A 14 -1.57 2.41 9.81
C LYS A 14 -1.92 1.48 10.97
N ARG A 15 -2.28 2.05 12.11
CA ARG A 15 -2.82 1.33 13.28
C ARG A 15 -4.33 1.45 13.40
N LEU A 16 -4.96 2.16 12.47
CA LEU A 16 -6.41 2.37 12.41
C LEU A 16 -7.04 1.23 11.60
N ASP A 17 -8.21 0.77 12.03
CA ASP A 17 -9.07 -0.12 11.26
C ASP A 17 -9.76 0.64 10.10
N ALA A 18 -9.95 -0.05 8.97
CA ALA A 18 -10.52 0.52 7.74
C ALA A 18 -9.81 1.79 7.18
N PRO A 19 -8.54 1.68 6.72
CA PRO A 19 -7.87 2.72 5.94
C PRO A 19 -8.72 3.29 4.82
N ARG A 20 -8.51 4.58 4.55
CA ARG A 20 -9.08 5.32 3.43
C ARG A 20 -8.01 6.12 2.72
N MET A 21 -8.29 6.51 1.49
CA MET A 21 -7.42 7.40 0.73
C MET A 21 -7.21 8.72 1.48
N THR A 22 -5.95 9.15 1.62
CA THR A 22 -5.58 10.42 2.24
C THR A 22 -4.91 11.35 1.23
N PRO A 23 -4.92 12.67 1.47
CA PRO A 23 -4.13 13.61 0.66
C PRO A 23 -2.64 13.27 0.63
N SER A 24 -2.07 12.78 1.72
CA SER A 24 -0.64 12.40 1.80
C SER A 24 -0.28 11.27 0.84
N ILE A 25 -1.13 10.24 0.72
CA ILE A 25 -0.90 9.13 -0.22
C ILE A 25 -0.95 9.64 -1.67
N ARG A 26 -1.86 10.57 -1.97
CA ARG A 26 -1.97 11.19 -3.31
C ARG A 26 -0.72 11.97 -3.67
N ILE A 27 -0.26 12.84 -2.76
CA ILE A 27 0.96 13.63 -2.94
C ILE A 27 2.16 12.70 -3.11
N ALA A 28 2.28 11.64 -2.30
CA ALA A 28 3.38 10.68 -2.45
C ALA A 28 3.37 9.96 -3.81
N LEU A 29 2.21 9.61 -4.35
CA LEU A 29 2.10 9.02 -5.70
C LEU A 29 2.64 9.96 -6.77
N GLU A 30 2.29 11.24 -6.70
CA GLU A 30 2.63 12.24 -7.71
C GLU A 30 4.08 12.72 -7.56
N ASP A 31 4.46 13.20 -6.38
CA ASP A 31 5.75 13.84 -6.14
C ASP A 31 6.92 12.87 -6.20
N LEU A 32 6.71 11.63 -5.75
CA LEU A 32 7.75 10.59 -5.76
C LEU A 32 7.67 9.69 -6.99
N GLY A 33 6.67 9.88 -7.87
CA GLY A 33 6.45 9.02 -9.04
C GLY A 33 6.21 7.56 -8.66
N LEU A 34 5.45 7.29 -7.59
CA LEU A 34 5.15 5.92 -7.17
C LEU A 34 4.14 5.29 -8.13
N GLU A 35 4.42 4.07 -8.56
CA GLU A 35 3.53 3.29 -9.41
C GLU A 35 2.32 2.76 -8.64
N ARG A 36 2.57 2.29 -7.41
CA ARG A 36 1.57 1.69 -6.50
C ARG A 36 1.90 2.03 -5.05
N VAL A 37 0.86 2.08 -4.20
CA VAL A 37 1.00 2.16 -2.74
C VAL A 37 0.20 1.03 -2.07
N VAL A 38 0.80 0.37 -1.09
CA VAL A 38 0.10 -0.54 -0.18
C VAL A 38 -0.02 0.12 1.19
N VAL A 39 -1.23 0.11 1.75
CA VAL A 39 -1.51 0.53 3.12
C VAL A 39 -1.66 -0.70 3.99
N LEU A 40 -0.62 -1.00 4.78
CA LEU A 40 -0.66 -2.06 5.78
C LEU A 40 -1.48 -1.64 6.99
N TYR A 41 -2.40 -2.50 7.43
CA TYR A 41 -3.33 -2.15 8.52
C TYR A 41 -3.76 -3.37 9.34
N PRO A 42 -4.27 -3.18 10.58
CA PRO A 42 -4.62 -4.26 11.50
C PRO A 42 -6.05 -4.79 11.27
N GLY A 43 -6.43 -5.06 10.02
CA GLY A 43 -7.68 -5.75 9.70
C GLY A 43 -7.43 -7.03 8.93
N GLU A 44 -8.50 -7.63 8.41
CA GLU A 44 -8.48 -9.02 7.94
C GLU A 44 -8.70 -9.19 6.43
N ARG A 45 -8.91 -8.08 5.70
CA ARG A 45 -9.30 -8.14 4.28
C ARG A 45 -8.43 -7.24 3.43
N ARG A 46 -7.93 -7.77 2.32
CA ARG A 46 -7.36 -6.94 1.24
C ARG A 46 -8.49 -6.24 0.49
N TYR A 47 -8.37 -4.94 0.23
CA TYR A 47 -9.33 -4.21 -0.60
C TYR A 47 -8.71 -2.98 -1.28
N PRO A 48 -9.18 -2.59 -2.48
CA PRO A 48 -8.70 -1.39 -3.15
C PRO A 48 -9.20 -0.12 -2.46
N LEU A 49 -8.31 0.86 -2.28
CA LEU A 49 -8.66 2.24 -1.94
C LEU A 49 -8.83 3.07 -3.22
N THR A 50 -8.01 2.79 -4.24
CA THR A 50 -8.05 3.34 -5.61
C THR A 50 -7.38 2.34 -6.57
N ASP A 51 -7.36 2.62 -7.87
CA ASP A 51 -6.66 1.79 -8.87
C ASP A 51 -5.15 1.61 -8.64
N ARG A 52 -4.53 2.51 -7.86
CA ARG A 52 -3.09 2.48 -7.55
C ARG A 52 -2.79 2.28 -6.06
N VAL A 53 -3.81 2.10 -5.23
CA VAL A 53 -3.64 2.02 -3.78
C VAL A 53 -4.51 0.90 -3.20
N GLU A 54 -3.90 -0.01 -2.45
CA GLU A 54 -4.61 -1.12 -1.79
C GLU A 54 -4.37 -1.10 -0.29
N ALA A 55 -5.40 -1.44 0.48
CA ALA A 55 -5.26 -1.79 1.89
C ALA A 55 -4.96 -3.28 1.99
N VAL A 56 -3.90 -3.64 2.71
CA VAL A 56 -3.45 -5.03 2.90
C VAL A 56 -3.35 -5.34 4.40
N PRO A 57 -3.97 -6.43 4.86
CA PRO A 57 -3.83 -6.92 6.23
C PRO A 57 -2.38 -7.13 6.65
N LEU A 58 -2.07 -6.86 7.91
CA LEU A 58 -0.73 -7.11 8.45
C LEU A 58 -0.37 -8.62 8.45
N ASP A 59 -1.35 -9.49 8.63
CA ASP A 59 -1.16 -10.95 8.66
C ASP A 59 -0.72 -11.53 7.30
N HIS A 60 -1.02 -10.87 6.17
CA HIS A 60 -0.51 -11.26 4.86
C HIS A 60 1.02 -11.27 4.81
N LEU A 61 1.69 -10.38 5.57
CA LEU A 61 3.15 -10.41 5.69
C LEU A 61 3.66 -11.63 6.46
N ALA A 62 2.91 -12.10 7.44
CA ALA A 62 3.27 -13.29 8.20
C ALA A 62 3.09 -14.58 7.37
N GLY A 63 2.20 -14.57 6.39
CA GLY A 63 1.92 -15.70 5.49
C GLY A 63 2.81 -15.78 4.24
N GLU A 64 3.89 -15.00 4.15
CA GLU A 64 4.78 -14.91 2.96
C GLU A 64 4.06 -14.51 1.66
N GLN A 65 2.91 -13.85 1.76
CA GLN A 65 2.16 -13.40 0.60
C GLN A 65 2.76 -12.10 0.05
N PRO A 66 2.77 -11.90 -1.27
CA PRO A 66 3.30 -10.68 -1.85
C PRO A 66 2.42 -9.46 -1.53
N LEU A 67 3.05 -8.36 -1.13
CA LEU A 67 2.36 -7.07 -0.96
C LEU A 67 1.91 -6.49 -2.30
N PHE A 68 2.77 -6.59 -3.31
CA PHE A 68 2.51 -6.09 -4.65
C PHE A 68 2.45 -7.29 -5.59
N ASP A 69 1.35 -7.39 -6.34
CA ASP A 69 1.27 -8.36 -7.43
C ASP A 69 2.28 -8.00 -8.54
N ALA A 70 2.71 -9.02 -9.29
CA ALA A 70 3.77 -8.91 -10.30
C ALA A 70 3.40 -7.93 -11.42
#